data_AF-A0A0D9X6W8-F1
#
_entry.id   AF-A0A0D9X6W8-F1
#
_cell.length_a   1.000
_cell.length_b   1.000
_cell.length_c   1.000
_cell.angle_alpha   90.00
_cell.angle_beta   90.00
_cell.angle_gamma   90.00
#
_symmetry.space_group_name_H-M   'P 1'
#
loop_
_entity.id
_entity.type
_entity.pdbx_description
1 polymer ?
#
loop_
_entity_poly.entity_id
_entity_poly.type
_entity_poly.pdbx_seq_one_letter_code
_entity_poly.pdbx_strand_id
1 'polypeptide(L)'
;MGFKPLKPSVKPPTPKPKSAGTSKSRLVDAQRYILTIKNKFRNHSPEKYHEFLNIFKDFSMERIGTDTVTARVKILFRGYPDLLDGFNKYMPRSMKIII
;
A
#
# COMPACT_ATOMS: atom_id res chain seq x y z
N MET A 1 57.46 10.06 23.73
CA MET A 1 56.06 9.55 23.76
C MET A 1 55.27 10.37 22.75
N GLY A 2 54.67 9.89 21.66
CA GLY A 2 54.13 8.57 21.33
C GLY A 2 52.62 8.55 21.53
N PHE A 3 51.86 8.35 20.44
CA PHE A 3 50.41 8.10 20.29
C PHE A 3 49.47 9.27 19.91
N LYS A 4 49.14 9.32 18.61
CA LYS A 4 47.80 9.64 18.06
C LYS A 4 47.02 8.31 17.89
N PRO A 5 45.71 8.22 17.54
CA PRO A 5 44.59 9.18 17.41
C PRO A 5 43.34 8.66 18.20
N LEU A 6 42.13 9.24 18.07
CA LEU A 6 41.02 8.69 17.26
C LEU A 6 39.88 9.73 17.18
N LYS A 7 39.53 10.12 15.96
CA LYS A 7 38.30 10.83 15.59
C LYS A 7 37.08 9.96 15.92
N PRO A 8 36.05 10.44 16.66
CA PRO A 8 34.82 9.69 16.79
C PRO A 8 34.16 9.57 15.41
N SER A 9 34.08 8.32 14.99
CA SER A 9 33.59 7.85 13.71
C SER A 9 32.13 8.23 13.49
N VAL A 10 31.84 8.75 12.31
CA VAL A 10 30.51 8.77 11.69
C VAL A 10 29.84 7.42 11.86
N LYS A 11 28.70 7.37 12.55
CA LYS A 11 27.61 6.43 12.24
C LYS A 11 26.26 7.10 12.53
N PRO A 12 25.54 7.56 11.50
CA PRO A 12 24.11 7.85 11.64
C PRO A 12 23.35 6.53 11.70
N PRO A 13 22.46 6.29 12.69
CA PRO A 13 21.35 5.38 12.48
C PRO A 13 20.19 6.23 11.97
N THR A 14 20.13 6.40 10.65
CA THR A 14 18.84 6.57 10.01
C THR A 14 18.08 5.24 10.14
N PRO A 15 16.84 5.23 10.65
CA PRO A 15 15.84 4.32 10.14
C PRO A 15 15.04 5.10 9.08
N LYS A 16 15.68 5.42 7.95
CA LYS A 16 14.92 5.53 6.72
C LYS A 16 14.81 4.09 6.23
N PRO A 17 13.65 3.42 6.36
CA PRO A 17 13.49 2.14 5.69
C PRO A 17 13.72 2.40 4.19
N LYS A 18 14.82 1.80 3.73
CA LYS A 18 15.15 1.58 2.34
C LYS A 18 13.90 1.06 1.64
N SER A 19 13.41 1.79 0.65
CA SER A 19 12.55 1.19 -0.37
C SER A 19 12.77 1.90 -1.70
N ALA A 20 14.03 1.86 -2.14
CA ALA A 20 14.47 2.29 -3.46
C ALA A 20 14.83 1.06 -4.33
N GLY A 21 14.09 -0.04 -4.19
CA GLY A 21 14.26 -1.23 -5.04
C GLY A 21 13.02 -2.09 -4.97
N THR A 22 11.96 -1.78 -5.73
CA THR A 22 10.71 -2.56 -5.60
C THR A 22 9.74 -2.46 -6.79
N SER A 23 10.13 -1.99 -7.99
CA SER A 23 9.16 -1.84 -9.09
C SER A 23 8.51 -3.17 -9.52
N LYS A 24 9.25 -4.28 -9.50
CA LYS A 24 8.71 -5.63 -9.80
C LYS A 24 7.93 -6.24 -8.63
N SER A 25 8.44 -6.14 -7.40
CA SER A 25 7.74 -6.67 -6.23
C SER A 25 6.42 -5.93 -5.98
N ARG A 26 6.33 -4.62 -6.27
CA ARG A 26 5.10 -3.83 -6.11
C ARG A 26 3.91 -4.34 -6.92
N LEU A 27 4.13 -4.74 -8.17
CA LEU A 27 3.06 -5.31 -8.99
C LEU A 27 2.62 -6.67 -8.44
N VAL A 28 3.59 -7.49 -7.99
CA VAL A 28 3.33 -8.78 -7.34
C VAL A 28 2.55 -8.58 -6.03
N ASP A 29 2.90 -7.57 -5.25
CA ASP A 29 2.24 -7.17 -3.99
C ASP A 29 0.80 -6.70 -4.22
N ALA A 30 0.56 -5.85 -5.23
CA ALA A 30 -0.78 -5.43 -5.62
C ALA A 30 -1.63 -6.60 -6.13
N GLN A 31 -1.06 -7.49 -6.94
CA GLN A 31 -1.74 -8.69 -7.42
C GLN A 31 -2.11 -9.64 -6.27
N ARG A 32 -1.21 -9.80 -5.29
CA ARG A 32 -1.46 -10.57 -4.05
C ARG A 32 -2.60 -9.96 -3.24
N TYR A 33 -2.66 -8.63 -3.14
CA TYR A 33 -3.72 -7.94 -2.42
C TYR A 33 -5.10 -8.13 -3.07
N ILE A 34 -5.20 -8.04 -4.40
CA ILE A 34 -6.44 -8.32 -5.13
C ILE A 34 -6.91 -9.76 -4.89
N LEU A 35 -5.99 -10.72 -4.90
CA LEU A 35 -6.28 -12.13 -4.59
C LEU A 35 -6.79 -12.31 -3.15
N THR A 36 -6.22 -11.59 -2.18
CA THR A 36 -6.67 -11.62 -0.78
C THR A 36 -8.09 -11.09 -0.64
N ILE A 37 -8.42 -9.95 -1.25
CA ILE A 37 -9.79 -9.39 -1.28
C ILE A 37 -10.74 -10.39 -1.92
N LYS A 38 -10.37 -10.94 -3.09
CA LYS A 38 -11.18 -11.94 -3.80
C LYS A 38 -11.48 -13.12 -2.89
N ASN A 39 -10.47 -13.68 -2.22
CA ASN A 39 -10.66 -14.84 -1.36
C ASN A 39 -11.47 -14.53 -0.11
N LYS A 40 -11.26 -13.36 0.52
CA LYS A 40 -12.00 -12.92 1.73
C LYS A 40 -13.49 -12.72 1.43
N PHE A 41 -13.83 -12.18 0.27
CA PHE A 41 -15.21 -11.89 -0.10
C PHE A 41 -15.89 -12.96 -0.97
N ARG A 42 -15.13 -13.96 -1.48
CA ARG A 42 -15.64 -15.04 -2.35
C ARG A 42 -16.85 -15.75 -1.78
N ASN A 43 -16.87 -15.96 -0.46
CA ASN A 43 -17.86 -16.82 0.18
C ASN A 43 -19.06 -16.04 0.74
N HIS A 44 -18.84 -14.83 1.27
CA HIS A 44 -19.86 -14.13 2.08
C HIS A 44 -20.32 -12.78 1.49
N SER A 45 -19.56 -12.16 0.58
CA SER A 45 -19.93 -10.84 0.04
C SER A 45 -19.34 -10.57 -1.35
N PRO A 46 -19.74 -11.34 -2.38
CA PRO A 46 -19.22 -11.15 -3.74
C PRO A 46 -19.47 -9.73 -4.29
N GLU A 47 -20.53 -9.06 -3.84
CA GLU A 47 -20.85 -7.67 -4.19
C GLU A 47 -19.74 -6.68 -3.79
N LYS A 48 -19.07 -6.90 -2.65
CA LYS A 48 -17.96 -6.05 -2.21
C LYS A 48 -16.74 -6.18 -3.11
N TYR A 49 -16.48 -7.39 -3.62
CA TYR A 49 -15.41 -7.58 -4.61
C TYR A 49 -15.75 -6.88 -5.92
N HIS A 50 -17.01 -6.94 -6.37
CA HIS A 50 -17.46 -6.23 -7.56
C HIS A 50 -17.33 -4.71 -7.42
N GLU A 51 -17.74 -4.14 -6.29
CA GLU A 51 -17.60 -2.71 -6.02
C GLU A 51 -16.13 -2.27 -5.99
N PHE A 52 -15.22 -3.11 -5.46
CA PHE A 52 -13.80 -2.84 -5.53
C PHE A 52 -13.31 -2.73 -6.98
N LEU A 53 -13.74 -3.63 -7.85
CA LEU A 53 -13.40 -3.60 -9.27
C LEU A 53 -14.00 -2.37 -9.98
N ASN A 54 -15.21 -1.95 -9.62
CA ASN A 54 -15.81 -0.71 -10.14
C ASN A 54 -14.96 0.50 -9.78
N ILE A 55 -14.52 0.63 -8.54
CA ILE A 55 -13.64 1.74 -8.11
C ILE A 55 -12.33 1.74 -8.91
N PHE A 56 -11.72 0.56 -9.11
CA PHE A 56 -10.50 0.45 -9.92
C PHE A 56 -10.73 0.79 -11.40
N LYS A 57 -11.88 0.41 -11.95
CA LYS A 57 -12.26 0.74 -13.32
C LYS A 57 -12.46 2.24 -13.49
N ASP A 58 -13.22 2.88 -12.60
CA ASP A 58 -13.41 4.33 -12.60
C ASP A 58 -12.09 5.08 -12.43
N PHE A 59 -11.19 4.58 -11.57
CA PHE A 59 -9.85 5.15 -11.42
C PHE A 59 -9.01 4.99 -12.69
N SER A 60 -9.05 3.82 -13.35
CA SER A 60 -8.33 3.56 -14.61
C SER A 60 -8.86 4.40 -15.77
N MET A 61 -10.12 4.85 -15.70
CA MET A 61 -10.73 5.74 -16.68
C MET A 61 -10.56 7.23 -16.32
N GLU A 62 -9.80 7.54 -15.26
CA GLU A 62 -9.65 8.89 -14.69
C GLU A 62 -11.00 9.56 -14.34
N ARG A 63 -12.07 8.78 -14.17
CA ARG A 63 -13.40 9.27 -13.77
C ARG A 63 -13.41 9.75 -12.33
N ILE A 64 -12.64 9.07 -11.49
CA ILE A 64 -12.50 9.38 -10.07
C ILE A 64 -11.03 9.57 -9.72
N GLY A 65 -10.75 10.57 -8.90
CA GLY A 65 -9.42 10.84 -8.39
C GLY A 65 -9.05 9.94 -7.21
N THR A 66 -7.78 10.03 -6.86
CA THR A 66 -7.12 9.38 -5.71
C THR A 66 -7.91 9.56 -4.40
N ASP A 67 -8.40 10.77 -4.11
CA ASP A 67 -9.21 11.08 -2.93
C ASP A 67 -10.52 10.26 -2.89
N THR A 68 -11.26 10.28 -4.01
CA THR A 68 -12.51 9.54 -4.16
C THR A 68 -12.31 8.03 -4.07
N VAL A 69 -11.25 7.49 -4.68
CA VAL A 69 -10.88 6.07 -4.56
C VAL A 69 -10.71 5.68 -3.10
N THR A 70 -10.09 6.53 -2.30
CA THR A 70 -9.81 6.22 -0.89
C THR A 70 -11.04 6.29 -0.02
N ALA A 71 -11.87 7.32 -0.22
CA ALA A 71 -13.15 7.41 0.47
C ALA A 71 -14.00 6.17 0.16
N ARG A 72 -14.08 5.77 -1.12
CA ARG A 72 -14.83 4.58 -1.57
C ARG A 72 -14.26 3.29 -0.97
N VAL A 73 -12.94 3.11 -0.98
CA VAL A 73 -12.26 1.93 -0.39
C VAL A 73 -12.47 1.87 1.12
N LYS A 74 -12.38 3.00 1.82
CA LYS A 74 -12.69 3.11 3.26
C LYS A 74 -14.11 2.66 3.59
N ILE A 75 -15.08 3.09 2.78
CA ILE A 75 -16.50 2.71 2.97
C ILE A 75 -16.70 1.22 2.63
N LEU A 76 -16.12 0.75 1.53
CA LEU A 76 -16.27 -0.62 1.05
C LEU A 76 -15.73 -1.65 2.06
N PHE A 77 -14.56 -1.37 2.61
CA PHE A 77 -13.91 -2.22 3.63
C PHE A 77 -14.21 -1.77 5.05
N ARG A 78 -15.25 -0.95 5.26
CA ARG A 78 -15.73 -0.62 6.60
C ARG A 78 -16.11 -1.91 7.33
N GLY A 79 -15.48 -2.16 8.48
CA GLY A 79 -15.58 -3.40 9.24
C GLY A 79 -14.51 -4.45 8.95
N TYR A 80 -13.60 -4.20 8.00
CA TYR A 80 -12.49 -5.09 7.63
C TYR A 80 -11.14 -4.36 7.74
N PRO A 81 -10.63 -4.12 8.97
CA PRO A 81 -9.41 -3.35 9.20
C PRO A 81 -8.17 -3.97 8.53
N ASP A 82 -8.08 -5.30 8.44
CA ASP A 82 -6.98 -6.00 7.76
C ASP A 82 -6.85 -5.62 6.28
N LEU A 83 -7.98 -5.36 5.61
CA LEU A 83 -7.99 -4.98 4.20
C LEU A 83 -7.53 -3.52 4.04
N LEU A 84 -7.99 -2.63 4.92
CA LEU A 84 -7.57 -1.23 4.91
C LEU A 84 -6.07 -1.07 5.20
N ASP A 85 -5.52 -1.85 6.14
CA ASP A 85 -4.08 -1.88 6.41
C ASP A 85 -3.31 -2.41 5.19
N GLY A 86 -3.81 -3.50 4.60
CA GLY A 86 -3.27 -4.07 3.37
C GLY A 86 -3.21 -3.06 2.23
N PHE A 87 -4.24 -2.23 2.07
CA PHE A 87 -4.27 -1.21 1.01
C PHE A 87 -3.04 -0.29 1.05
N ASN A 88 -2.66 0.22 2.22
CA ASN A 88 -1.48 1.08 2.39
C ASN A 88 -0.15 0.33 2.21
N LYS A 89 -0.12 -0.95 2.59
CA LYS A 89 1.08 -1.80 2.55
C LYS A 89 1.39 -2.30 1.14
N TYR A 90 0.36 -2.66 0.37
CA TYR A 90 0.48 -3.24 -0.96
C TYR A 90 0.37 -2.20 -2.09
N MET A 91 -0.02 -0.96 -1.78
CA MET A 91 0.11 0.20 -2.69
C MET A 91 1.12 1.26 -2.17
N PRO A 92 2.44 1.00 -2.19
CA PRO A 92 3.41 2.01 -1.78
C PRO A 92 3.67 3.08 -2.87
N ARG A 93 3.39 4.33 -2.48
CA ARG A 93 3.90 5.64 -2.98
C ARG A 93 3.53 6.16 -4.38
N SER A 94 3.19 5.35 -5.38
CA SER A 94 2.72 5.90 -6.67
C SER A 94 1.25 6.36 -6.63
N MET A 95 0.50 5.85 -5.65
CA MET A 95 -0.89 6.17 -5.39
C MET A 95 -1.03 6.48 -3.90
N LYS A 96 -0.27 7.47 -3.44
CA LYS A 96 -0.30 7.88 -2.04
C LYS A 96 -1.60 8.64 -1.84
N ILE A 97 -2.63 8.00 -1.28
CA ILE A 97 -3.77 8.73 -0.77
C ILE A 97 -3.50 8.96 0.71
N ILE A 98 -3.33 10.23 1.03
CA ILE A 98 -3.01 10.71 2.35
C ILE A 98 -4.26 10.43 3.20
N ILE A 99 -4.16 9.47 4.10
CA ILE A 99 -5.19 9.21 5.12
C ILE A 99 -4.74 9.71 6.47
#